data_AF-A0A0C2BM97-F1
#
_entry.id   AF-A0A0C2BM97-F1
#
_cell.length_a   1.000
_cell.length_b   1.000
_cell.length_c   1.000
_cell.angle_alpha   90.00
_cell.angle_beta   90.00
_cell.angle_gamma   90.00
#
_symmetry.space_group_name_H-M   'P 1'
#
loop_
_entity.id
_entity.type
_entity.pdbx_description
1 polymer ?
#
loop_
_entity_poly.entity_id
_entity_poly.type
_entity_poly.pdbx_seq_one_letter_code
_entity_poly.pdbx_strand_id
1 'polypeptide(L)'
;NRTNDFSEPALEYHAQFLLVQFNHNLKEVRRCADACLSRLVDKFPYLLWNGRVLTTALRLLQALQLNLVQDPTCSESTFTMQGLPWSIQLQDTIEGRTAVVKDFSQRCEQILQEAMKWAPAITHSHLLEYASSYGGSSDTSLRLAMDAVINAGSDNTSMYLSSLHLRSMYLGQ
;
A
#
# COMPACT_ATOMS: atom_id res chain seq x y z
N ASN A 1 -37.52 -4.68 -4.66
CA ASN A 1 -36.43 -3.70 -4.47
C ASN A 1 -35.26 -4.36 -3.76
N ARG A 2 -34.27 -4.86 -4.51
CA ARG A 2 -33.01 -5.37 -3.94
C ARG A 2 -32.13 -4.16 -3.67
N THR A 3 -32.04 -3.74 -2.42
CA THR A 3 -31.03 -2.79 -1.96
C THR A 3 -29.66 -3.43 -2.21
N ASN A 4 -28.86 -2.81 -3.07
CA ASN A 4 -27.48 -3.21 -3.35
C ASN A 4 -26.64 -2.91 -2.10
N ASP A 5 -26.70 -3.79 -1.10
CA ASP A 5 -25.81 -3.76 0.06
C ASP A 5 -24.45 -4.32 -0.36
N PHE A 6 -23.68 -3.53 -1.11
CA PHE A 6 -22.24 -3.73 -1.12
C PHE A 6 -21.75 -3.30 0.26
N SER A 7 -21.70 -4.25 1.19
CA SER A 7 -21.11 -4.03 2.51
C SER A 7 -19.69 -3.50 2.31
N GLU A 8 -19.37 -2.37 2.94
CA GLU A 8 -18.04 -1.74 2.87
C GLU A 8 -16.86 -2.74 3.02
N PRO A 9 -16.91 -3.71 3.96
CA PRO A 9 -15.95 -4.82 4.04
C PRO A 9 -15.75 -5.63 2.76
N ALA A 10 -16.81 -5.83 1.95
CA ALA A 10 -16.69 -6.54 0.68
C ALA A 10 -15.92 -5.69 -0.33
N LEU A 11 -16.16 -4.38 -0.40
CA LEU A 11 -15.44 -3.49 -1.31
C LEU A 11 -13.96 -3.40 -0.94
N GLU A 12 -13.64 -3.30 0.35
CA GLU A 12 -12.27 -3.40 0.86
C GLU A 12 -11.59 -4.70 0.44
N TYR A 13 -12.27 -5.84 0.63
CA TYR A 13 -11.75 -7.16 0.25
C TYR A 13 -11.39 -7.21 -1.25
N HIS A 14 -12.27 -6.69 -2.12
CA HIS A 14 -12.00 -6.66 -3.56
C HIS A 14 -10.85 -5.70 -3.90
N ALA A 15 -10.77 -4.54 -3.27
CA ALA A 15 -9.65 -3.61 -3.48
C ALA A 15 -8.32 -4.26 -3.07
N GLN A 16 -8.26 -4.92 -1.91
CA GLN A 16 -7.09 -5.66 -1.46
C GLN A 16 -6.71 -6.80 -2.41
N PHE A 17 -7.70 -7.59 -2.87
CA PHE A 17 -7.48 -8.64 -3.86
C PHE A 17 -6.86 -8.09 -5.14
N LEU A 18 -7.39 -6.98 -5.65
CA LEU A 18 -6.89 -6.36 -6.88
C LEU A 18 -5.47 -5.82 -6.71
N LEU A 19 -5.12 -5.27 -5.54
CA LEU A 19 -3.74 -4.86 -5.22
C LEU A 19 -2.77 -6.05 -5.23
N VAL A 20 -3.20 -7.22 -4.73
CA VAL A 20 -2.40 -8.46 -4.83
C VAL A 20 -2.24 -8.89 -6.29
N GLN A 21 -3.33 -8.95 -7.05
CA GLN A 21 -3.31 -9.39 -8.46
C GLN A 21 -2.59 -8.42 -9.40
N PHE A 22 -2.48 -7.14 -9.03
CA PHE A 22 -1.67 -6.16 -9.75
C PHE A 22 -0.18 -6.58 -9.82
N ASN A 23 0.27 -7.41 -8.89
CA ASN A 23 1.66 -7.86 -8.80
C ASN A 23 1.92 -9.24 -9.43
N HIS A 24 0.91 -9.83 -10.11
CA HIS A 24 0.98 -11.16 -10.71
C HIS A 24 2.01 -11.25 -11.86
N ASN A 25 2.63 -12.43 -12.07
CA ASN A 25 3.59 -12.64 -13.16
C ASN A 25 2.99 -12.43 -14.57
N LEU A 26 1.80 -12.94 -14.81
CA LEU A 26 1.02 -12.72 -16.04
C LEU A 26 0.61 -11.25 -16.21
N LYS A 27 1.14 -10.61 -17.25
CA LYS A 27 0.83 -9.22 -17.63
C LYS A 27 -0.67 -8.96 -17.84
N GLU A 28 -1.39 -9.92 -18.41
CA GLU A 28 -2.84 -9.78 -18.64
C GLU A 28 -3.65 -9.77 -17.34
N VAL A 29 -3.23 -10.54 -16.34
CA VAL A 29 -3.83 -10.49 -14.99
C VAL A 29 -3.58 -9.13 -14.36
N ARG A 30 -2.35 -8.61 -14.43
CA ARG A 30 -2.01 -7.28 -13.93
C ARG A 30 -2.85 -6.18 -14.58
N ARG A 31 -2.96 -6.20 -15.91
CA ARG A 31 -3.78 -5.23 -16.67
C ARG A 31 -5.25 -5.30 -16.28
N CYS A 32 -5.79 -6.51 -16.12
CA CYS A 32 -7.17 -6.70 -15.69
C CYS A 32 -7.38 -6.20 -14.26
N ALA A 33 -6.47 -6.52 -13.34
CA ALA A 33 -6.52 -6.07 -11.96
C ALA A 33 -6.47 -4.54 -11.86
N ASP A 34 -5.57 -3.92 -12.62
CA ASP A 34 -5.44 -2.47 -12.71
C ASP A 34 -6.71 -1.79 -13.22
N ALA A 35 -7.25 -2.27 -14.34
CA ALA A 35 -8.48 -1.73 -14.92
C ALA A 35 -9.70 -1.93 -13.99
N CYS A 36 -9.76 -3.07 -13.29
CA CYS A 36 -10.80 -3.32 -12.29
C CYS A 36 -10.65 -2.41 -11.08
N LEU A 37 -9.42 -2.18 -10.60
CA LEU A 37 -9.15 -1.30 -9.47
C LEU A 37 -9.54 0.13 -9.82
N SER A 38 -9.17 0.62 -11.01
CA SER A 38 -9.56 1.95 -11.49
C SER A 38 -11.08 2.11 -11.53
N ARG A 39 -11.81 1.17 -12.17
CA ARG A 39 -13.28 1.21 -12.20
C ARG A 39 -13.91 1.12 -10.81
N LEU A 40 -13.29 0.37 -9.91
CA LEU A 40 -13.77 0.22 -8.54
C LEU A 40 -13.67 1.55 -7.79
N VAL A 41 -12.51 2.21 -7.84
CA VAL A 41 -12.31 3.51 -7.18
C VAL A 41 -13.07 4.64 -7.87
N ASP A 42 -13.29 4.58 -9.18
CA ASP A 42 -14.16 5.52 -9.89
C ASP A 42 -15.60 5.50 -9.35
N LYS A 43 -16.09 4.30 -9.00
CA LYS A 43 -17.44 4.11 -8.46
C LYS A 43 -17.50 4.31 -6.94
N PHE A 44 -16.42 3.98 -6.23
CA PHE A 44 -16.31 4.06 -4.78
C PHE A 44 -15.02 4.78 -4.37
N PRO A 45 -14.95 6.13 -4.53
CA PRO A 45 -13.71 6.89 -4.34
C PRO A 45 -13.11 6.78 -2.94
N TYR A 46 -13.96 6.55 -1.93
CA TYR A 46 -13.53 6.44 -0.54
C TYR A 46 -12.51 5.31 -0.30
N LEU A 47 -12.46 4.32 -1.19
CA LEU A 47 -11.47 3.24 -1.13
C LEU A 47 -10.03 3.75 -1.28
N LEU A 48 -9.82 4.91 -1.92
CA LEU A 48 -8.50 5.52 -2.06
C LEU A 48 -7.92 5.95 -0.71
N TRP A 49 -8.75 6.42 0.21
CA TRP A 49 -8.34 6.83 1.56
C TRP A 49 -8.83 5.89 2.66
N ASN A 50 -9.22 4.66 2.31
CA ASN A 50 -9.57 3.64 3.28
C ASN A 50 -8.28 3.10 3.93
N GLY A 51 -8.20 3.16 5.26
CA GLY A 51 -7.00 2.77 6.01
C GLY A 51 -6.52 1.33 5.76
N ARG A 52 -7.44 0.37 5.58
CA ARG A 52 -7.08 -1.03 5.31
C ARG A 52 -6.51 -1.20 3.90
N VAL A 53 -7.09 -0.50 2.91
CA VAL A 53 -6.61 -0.51 1.53
C VAL A 53 -5.23 0.15 1.44
N LEU A 54 -5.06 1.34 2.02
CA LEU A 54 -3.77 2.05 2.07
C LEU A 54 -2.67 1.23 2.76
N THR A 55 -2.98 0.67 3.93
CA THR A 55 -2.05 -0.22 4.65
C THR A 55 -1.68 -1.43 3.80
N THR A 56 -2.64 -2.03 3.08
CA THR A 56 -2.37 -3.19 2.21
C THR A 56 -1.43 -2.83 1.06
N ALA A 57 -1.67 -1.71 0.39
CA ALA A 57 -0.82 -1.23 -0.70
C ALA A 57 0.63 -1.01 -0.24
N LEU A 58 0.80 -0.29 0.87
CA LEU A 58 2.13 0.03 1.41
C LEU A 58 2.88 -1.20 1.95
N ARG A 59 2.19 -2.10 2.66
CA ARG A 59 2.80 -3.36 3.15
C ARG A 59 3.22 -4.27 2.00
N LEU A 60 2.38 -4.40 0.96
CA LEU A 60 2.74 -5.17 -0.24
C LEU A 60 3.97 -4.57 -0.91
N LEU A 61 4.03 -3.25 -1.05
CA LEU A 61 5.16 -2.57 -1.69
C LEU A 61 6.46 -2.83 -0.91
N GLN A 62 6.41 -2.66 0.41
CA GLN A 62 7.55 -2.93 1.31
C GLN A 62 8.03 -4.39 1.16
N ALA A 63 7.10 -5.35 1.22
CA ALA A 63 7.46 -6.75 1.22
C ALA A 63 8.00 -7.22 -0.13
N LEU A 64 7.46 -6.70 -1.25
CA LEU A 64 7.98 -7.00 -2.58
C LEU A 64 9.36 -6.36 -2.81
N GLN A 65 9.61 -5.15 -2.29
CA GLN A 65 10.94 -4.53 -2.32
C GLN A 65 11.95 -5.35 -1.52
N LEU A 66 11.56 -5.84 -0.35
CA LEU A 66 12.39 -6.71 0.48
C LEU A 66 12.68 -8.04 -0.24
N ASN A 67 11.69 -8.62 -0.94
CA ASN A 67 11.87 -9.84 -1.71
C ASN A 67 12.94 -9.70 -2.81
N LEU A 68 13.08 -8.52 -3.45
CA LEU A 68 14.16 -8.28 -4.43
C LEU A 68 15.56 -8.45 -3.82
N VAL A 69 15.72 -8.12 -2.54
CA VAL A 69 17.00 -8.23 -1.82
C VAL A 69 17.20 -9.64 -1.27
N GLN A 70 16.13 -10.27 -0.81
CA GLN A 70 16.18 -11.59 -0.14
C GLN A 70 16.24 -12.77 -1.11
N ASP A 71 15.63 -12.66 -2.30
CA ASP A 71 15.61 -13.71 -3.32
C ASP A 71 16.13 -13.20 -4.68
N PRO A 72 17.41 -12.81 -4.78
CA PRO A 72 17.98 -12.28 -6.02
C PRO A 72 18.07 -13.34 -7.12
N THR A 73 18.07 -14.63 -6.77
CA THR A 73 18.09 -15.75 -7.73
C THR A 73 16.71 -16.15 -8.23
N CYS A 74 15.64 -15.49 -7.76
CA CYS A 74 14.25 -15.77 -8.12
C CYS A 74 13.86 -17.24 -7.89
N SER A 75 14.30 -17.81 -6.77
CA SER A 75 14.04 -19.20 -6.40
C SER A 75 12.60 -19.44 -5.92
N GLU A 76 11.96 -18.42 -5.33
CA GLU A 76 10.58 -18.51 -4.87
C GLU A 76 9.60 -18.15 -5.99
N SER A 77 8.77 -19.08 -6.45
CA SER A 77 7.75 -18.79 -7.47
C SER A 77 6.49 -18.11 -6.94
N THR A 78 6.29 -18.15 -5.61
CA THR A 78 5.08 -17.68 -4.95
C THR A 78 5.42 -16.88 -3.71
N PHE A 79 4.74 -15.76 -3.52
CA PHE A 79 4.87 -14.89 -2.35
C PHE A 79 3.56 -14.83 -1.55
N THR A 80 3.67 -14.88 -0.23
CA THR A 80 2.53 -14.77 0.69
C THR A 80 2.80 -13.72 1.77
N MET A 81 1.79 -12.96 2.15
CA MET A 81 1.88 -11.96 3.21
C MET A 81 0.91 -12.25 4.34
N GLN A 82 1.38 -12.15 5.58
CA GLN A 82 0.53 -12.31 6.76
C GLN A 82 -0.64 -11.33 6.75
N GLY A 83 -1.85 -11.86 6.90
CA GLY A 83 -3.10 -11.11 6.95
C GLY A 83 -3.84 -11.03 5.60
N LEU A 84 -3.27 -11.58 4.53
CA LEU A 84 -3.96 -11.75 3.25
C LEU A 84 -4.15 -13.25 2.95
N PRO A 85 -5.34 -13.67 2.48
CA PRO A 85 -5.61 -15.07 2.16
C PRO A 85 -5.07 -15.50 0.78
N TRP A 86 -4.47 -14.59 0.03
CA TRP A 86 -4.03 -14.81 -1.34
C TRP A 86 -2.51 -14.77 -1.47
N SER A 87 -2.01 -15.48 -2.47
CA SER A 87 -0.61 -15.49 -2.86
C SER A 87 -0.38 -14.76 -4.19
N ILE A 88 0.83 -14.20 -4.37
CA ILE A 88 1.28 -13.60 -5.62
C ILE A 88 2.15 -14.63 -6.35
N GLN A 89 1.87 -14.87 -7.62
CA GLN A 89 2.79 -15.60 -8.50
C GLN A 89 3.87 -14.63 -8.98
N LEU A 90 5.12 -14.86 -8.57
CA LEU A 90 6.24 -13.96 -8.85
C LEU A 90 6.83 -14.21 -10.24
N GLN A 91 7.58 -13.23 -10.73
CA GLN A 91 8.32 -13.33 -11.97
C GLN A 91 9.58 -14.19 -11.75
N ASP A 92 9.95 -14.93 -12.80
CA ASP A 92 11.09 -15.86 -12.77
C ASP A 92 12.45 -15.17 -13.00
N THR A 93 12.44 -13.85 -13.22
CA THR A 93 13.65 -13.04 -13.40
C THR A 93 13.67 -11.84 -12.47
N ILE A 94 14.86 -11.44 -12.02
CA ILE A 94 15.01 -10.31 -11.09
C ILE A 94 14.64 -8.99 -11.78
N GLU A 95 14.92 -8.86 -13.08
CA GLU A 95 14.49 -7.73 -13.90
C GLU A 95 12.96 -7.67 -13.99
N GLY A 96 12.30 -8.83 -14.13
CA GLY A 96 10.84 -8.94 -14.14
C GLY A 96 10.22 -8.52 -12.82
N ARG A 97 10.76 -8.99 -11.69
CA ARG A 97 10.31 -8.59 -10.35
C ARG A 97 10.51 -7.09 -10.13
N THR A 98 11.69 -6.59 -10.48
CA THR A 98 12.03 -5.15 -10.35
C THR A 98 11.08 -4.28 -11.15
N ALA A 99 10.74 -4.68 -12.38
CA ALA A 99 9.78 -3.95 -13.21
C ALA A 99 8.38 -3.91 -12.58
N VAL A 100 7.90 -5.03 -12.03
CA VAL A 100 6.58 -5.07 -11.36
C VAL A 100 6.56 -4.26 -10.09
N VAL A 101 7.61 -4.31 -9.27
CA VAL A 101 7.73 -3.46 -8.07
C VAL A 101 7.74 -1.99 -8.43
N LYS A 102 8.42 -1.61 -9.52
CA LYS A 102 8.42 -0.23 -10.01
C LYS A 102 7.03 0.22 -10.46
N ASP A 103 6.33 -0.59 -11.27
CA ASP A 103 4.96 -0.32 -11.72
C ASP A 103 4.03 -0.15 -10.50
N PHE A 104 4.16 -1.03 -9.50
CA PHE A 104 3.33 -1.00 -8.29
C PHE A 104 3.64 0.19 -7.39
N SER A 105 4.91 0.58 -7.26
CA SER A 105 5.31 1.79 -6.55
C SER A 105 4.65 3.03 -7.16
N GLN A 106 4.65 3.15 -8.50
CA GLN A 106 3.99 4.25 -9.20
C GLN A 106 2.48 4.24 -8.94
N ARG A 107 1.84 3.06 -8.93
CA ARG A 107 0.41 2.96 -8.63
C ARG A 107 0.09 3.35 -7.19
N CYS A 108 0.92 2.95 -6.22
CA CYS A 108 0.76 3.35 -4.82
C CYS A 108 0.89 4.87 -4.68
N GLU A 109 1.85 5.49 -5.36
CA GLU A 109 2.00 6.95 -5.37
C GLU A 109 0.76 7.67 -5.92
N GLN A 110 0.20 7.20 -7.04
CA GLN A 110 -1.03 7.75 -7.61
C GLN A 110 -2.22 7.65 -6.65
N ILE A 111 -2.38 6.49 -5.99
CA ILE A 111 -3.43 6.28 -4.99
C ILE A 111 -3.27 7.27 -3.83
N LEU A 112 -2.05 7.42 -3.31
CA LEU A 112 -1.75 8.35 -2.22
C LEU A 112 -1.99 9.81 -2.61
N GLN A 113 -1.61 10.21 -3.83
CA GLN A 113 -1.84 11.56 -4.33
C GLN A 113 -3.33 11.90 -4.39
N GLU A 114 -4.16 11.01 -4.94
CA GLU A 114 -5.62 11.24 -4.96
C GLU A 114 -6.22 11.18 -3.55
N ALA A 115 -5.78 10.25 -2.70
CA ALA A 115 -6.21 10.17 -1.31
C ALA A 115 -5.90 11.45 -0.52
N MET A 116 -4.71 12.02 -0.72
CA MET A 116 -4.30 13.28 -0.09
C MET A 116 -5.06 14.48 -0.63
N LYS A 117 -5.35 14.49 -1.93
CA LYS A 117 -6.13 15.55 -2.57
C LYS A 117 -7.57 15.62 -2.07
N TRP A 118 -8.22 14.46 -1.89
CA TRP A 118 -9.65 14.40 -1.56
C TRP A 118 -9.94 14.26 -0.07
N ALA A 119 -9.07 13.61 0.70
CA ALA A 119 -9.28 13.34 2.12
C ALA A 119 -8.00 13.50 2.95
N PRO A 120 -7.37 14.70 2.97
CA PRO A 120 -6.02 14.87 3.51
C PRO A 120 -5.89 14.49 4.98
N ALA A 121 -6.80 14.95 5.85
CA ALA A 121 -6.73 14.67 7.28
C ALA A 121 -6.86 13.16 7.60
N ILE A 122 -7.78 12.47 6.92
CA ILE A 122 -8.02 11.03 7.10
C ILE A 122 -6.82 10.24 6.58
N THR A 123 -6.39 10.53 5.36
CA THR A 123 -5.23 9.87 4.73
C THR A 123 -3.99 10.07 5.60
N HIS A 124 -3.73 11.28 6.09
CA HIS A 124 -2.63 11.57 7.00
C HIS A 124 -2.70 10.69 8.25
N SER A 125 -3.86 10.63 8.92
CA SER A 125 -4.05 9.77 10.10
C SER A 125 -3.69 8.31 9.82
N HIS A 126 -4.13 7.76 8.68
CA HIS A 126 -3.82 6.39 8.29
C HIS A 126 -2.32 6.19 7.98
N LEU A 127 -1.66 7.16 7.36
CA LEU A 127 -0.22 7.09 7.09
C LEU A 127 0.62 7.15 8.36
N LEU A 128 0.21 7.95 9.36
CA LEU A 128 0.84 7.95 10.67
C LEU A 128 0.66 6.61 11.40
N GLU A 129 -0.56 6.07 11.37
CA GLU A 129 -0.84 4.76 11.95
C GLU A 129 0.01 3.66 11.30
N TYR A 130 0.11 3.67 9.96
CA TYR A 130 0.98 2.80 9.20
C TYR A 130 2.44 2.93 9.63
N ALA A 131 2.98 4.15 9.65
CA ALA A 131 4.35 4.41 10.05
C ALA A 131 4.64 3.96 11.49
N SER A 132 3.68 4.13 12.41
CA SER A 132 3.84 3.68 13.79
C SER A 132 3.82 2.15 13.96
N SER A 133 3.08 1.45 13.08
CA SER A 133 2.87 0.00 13.18
C SER A 133 3.88 -0.80 12.35
N TYR A 134 4.40 -0.21 11.27
CA TYR A 134 5.22 -0.89 10.26
C TYR A 134 6.52 -0.14 9.93
N GLY A 135 6.81 1.00 10.58
CA GLY A 135 7.99 1.83 10.35
C GLY A 135 9.28 1.20 10.87
N GLY A 136 9.80 0.21 10.13
CA GLY A 136 11.15 -0.33 10.25
C GLY A 136 12.16 0.41 9.35
N SER A 137 13.42 -0.04 9.40
CA SER A 137 14.62 0.59 8.83
C SER A 137 14.53 0.92 7.32
N SER A 138 14.43 2.20 6.98
CA SER A 138 14.69 2.75 5.63
C SER A 138 13.90 2.12 4.46
N ASP A 139 12.58 2.03 4.60
CA ASP A 139 11.71 1.49 3.54
C ASP A 139 11.15 2.59 2.61
N THR A 140 11.17 2.34 1.30
CA THR A 140 10.60 3.26 0.30
C THR A 140 9.09 3.47 0.49
N SER A 141 8.35 2.45 0.96
CA SER A 141 6.94 2.59 1.33
C SER A 141 6.74 3.59 2.48
N LEU A 142 7.62 3.57 3.49
CA LEU A 142 7.60 4.53 4.59
C LEU A 142 7.94 5.94 4.08
N ARG A 143 8.93 6.06 3.18
CA ARG A 143 9.25 7.33 2.52
C ARG A 143 8.07 7.88 1.73
N LEU A 144 7.39 7.05 0.94
CA LEU A 144 6.17 7.46 0.21
C LEU A 144 5.07 7.93 1.17
N ALA A 145 4.88 7.23 2.29
CA ALA A 145 3.94 7.65 3.34
C ALA A 145 4.36 8.99 3.98
N MET A 146 5.64 9.17 4.29
CA MET A 146 6.16 10.41 4.88
C MET A 146 6.13 11.59 3.90
N ASP A 147 6.49 11.38 2.64
CA ASP A 147 6.48 12.40 1.60
C ASP A 147 5.04 12.88 1.32
N ALA A 148 4.07 11.97 1.34
CA ALA A 148 2.65 12.31 1.26
C ALA A 148 2.19 13.16 2.47
N VAL A 149 2.70 12.88 3.67
CA VAL A 149 2.44 13.67 4.89
C VAL A 149 3.07 15.07 4.80
N ILE A 150 4.33 15.17 4.37
CA ILE A 150 5.08 16.43 4.33
C ILE A 150 4.53 17.37 3.24
N ASN A 151 4.29 16.85 2.03
CA ASN A 151 3.82 17.66 0.90
C ASN A 151 2.39 18.19 1.07
N ALA A 152 1.61 17.64 2.01
CA ALA A 152 0.26 18.09 2.30
C ALA A 152 0.18 19.34 3.20
N GLY A 153 1.32 19.94 3.57
CA GLY A 153 1.36 21.26 4.20
C GLY A 153 0.87 21.29 5.65
N SER A 154 1.10 20.23 6.44
CA SER A 154 0.67 20.18 7.84
C SER A 154 1.72 20.79 8.80
N ASP A 155 1.36 21.92 9.42
CA ASP A 155 2.05 22.49 10.60
C ASP A 155 2.16 21.50 11.78
N ASN A 156 1.43 20.37 11.76
CA ASN A 156 1.48 19.33 12.78
C ASN A 156 2.72 18.42 12.70
N THR A 157 3.55 18.54 11.67
CA THR A 157 4.80 17.75 11.55
C THR A 157 5.71 17.96 12.78
N SER A 158 5.72 19.17 13.34
CA SER A 158 6.43 19.54 14.58
C SER A 158 5.90 18.83 15.83
N MET A 159 4.57 18.75 15.98
CA MET A 159 3.93 18.02 17.09
C MET A 159 4.14 16.51 16.96
N TYR A 160 4.20 16.00 15.72
CA TYR A 160 4.39 14.58 15.44
C TYR A 160 5.82 14.10 15.73
N LEU A 161 6.86 14.83 15.29
CA LEU A 161 8.24 14.52 15.65
C LEU A 161 8.44 14.56 17.17
N SER A 162 7.79 15.51 17.85
CA SER A 162 7.78 15.57 19.32
C SER A 162 7.11 14.34 19.94
N SER A 163 6.00 13.85 19.38
CA SER A 163 5.29 12.66 19.86
C SER A 163 6.02 11.34 19.58
N LEU A 164 6.68 11.21 18.42
CA LEU A 164 7.54 10.06 18.10
C LEU A 164 8.80 10.04 18.97
N HIS A 165 9.40 11.20 19.21
CA HIS A 165 10.53 11.33 20.13
C HIS A 165 10.12 10.95 21.56
N LEU A 166 8.96 11.44 22.04
CA LEU A 166 8.41 11.05 23.34
C LEU A 166 8.22 9.53 23.42
N ARG A 167 7.58 8.93 22.42
CA ARG A 167 7.25 7.49 22.41
C ARG A 167 8.49 6.60 22.28
N SER A 168 9.49 7.03 21.52
CA SER A 168 10.81 6.39 21.45
C SER A 168 11.53 6.40 22.81
N MET A 169 11.42 7.51 23.57
CA MET A 169 11.96 7.58 24.93
C MET A 169 11.25 6.66 25.92
N TYR A 170 9.94 6.42 25.76
CA TYR A 170 9.18 5.54 26.67
C TYR A 170 9.21 4.05 26.30
N LEU A 171 9.52 3.70 25.05
CA LEU A 171 9.66 2.31 24.60
C LEU A 171 11.10 1.78 24.70
N GLY A 172 12.05 2.64 25.11
CA GLY A 172 13.47 2.32 25.29
C GLY A 172 13.92 2.08 26.74
N GLN A 173 12.99 1.81 27.68
CA GLN A 173 13.30 1.38 29.05
C GLN A 173 12.81 -0.05 29.31
#